data_AF-A0A2E6JCJ3-F1
#
_entry.id   AF-A0A2E6JCJ3-F1
#
_cell.length_a   1.000
_cell.length_b   1.000
_cell.length_c   1.000
_cell.angle_alpha   90.00
_cell.angle_beta   90.00
_cell.angle_gamma   90.00
#
_symmetry.space_group_name_H-M   'P 1'
#
loop_
_entity.id
_entity.type
_entity.pdbx_description
1 polymer ?
#
loop_
_entity_poly.entity_id
_entity_poly.type
_entity_poly.pdbx_seq_one_letter_code
_entity_poly.pdbx_strand_id
1 'polypeptide(L)'
;MPLLNATSQPPSSNLAAQSPLANRPSYSQHIEASLHRATFLFDCDNELTYDPPVMITVAPNGARKLRKDQPALPISSFELGTTAASSFDVGAGMLHLQARDKNQKHGLDPDLYCLAT
;
A
#
# COMPACT_ATOMS: atom_id res chain seq x y z
N MET A 1 54.39 -33.52 -1.66
CA MET A 1 53.77 -33.48 -3.00
C MET A 1 53.44 -34.91 -3.37
N PRO A 2 52.17 -35.29 -3.64
CA PRO A 2 51.09 -34.48 -4.19
C PRO A 2 49.92 -34.21 -3.24
N LEU A 3 49.17 -33.18 -3.61
CA LEU A 3 47.93 -32.68 -3.02
C LEU A 3 46.75 -33.56 -3.43
N LEU A 4 45.87 -33.92 -2.50
CA LEU A 4 44.50 -34.36 -2.81
C LEU A 4 43.54 -33.38 -2.15
N ASN A 5 42.85 -32.65 -3.02
CA ASN A 5 41.99 -31.51 -2.74
C ASN A 5 40.68 -31.99 -2.10
N ALA A 6 40.39 -31.50 -0.89
CA ALA A 6 39.09 -31.66 -0.25
C ALA A 6 38.08 -30.71 -0.91
N THR A 7 37.38 -31.16 -1.94
CA THR A 7 36.14 -30.51 -2.41
C THR A 7 34.97 -31.07 -1.61
N SER A 8 34.72 -30.51 -0.43
CA SER A 8 33.42 -30.63 0.23
C SER A 8 32.40 -29.80 -0.57
N GLN A 9 31.58 -30.45 -1.38
CA GLN A 9 30.33 -29.86 -1.86
C GLN A 9 29.45 -29.52 -0.64
N PRO A 10 28.99 -28.27 -0.46
CA PRO A 10 27.99 -28.00 0.56
C PRO A 10 26.65 -28.64 0.15
N PRO A 11 25.85 -29.14 1.12
CA PRO A 11 24.54 -29.71 0.82
C PRO A 11 23.64 -28.62 0.25
N SER A 12 22.97 -28.93 -0.86
CA SER A 12 21.95 -28.09 -1.48
C SER A 12 20.75 -27.95 -0.53
N SER A 13 20.78 -26.95 0.34
CA SER A 13 19.63 -26.56 1.15
C SER A 13 18.60 -25.88 0.27
N ASN A 14 17.70 -26.70 -0.27
CA ASN A 14 16.48 -26.27 -0.93
C ASN A 14 15.51 -25.72 0.12
N LEU A 15 15.78 -24.50 0.61
CA LEU A 15 14.87 -23.68 1.40
C LEU A 15 14.95 -22.26 0.84
N ALA A 16 14.57 -22.12 -0.44
CA ALA A 16 14.10 -20.84 -0.93
C ALA A 16 12.87 -20.48 -0.09
N ALA A 17 13.06 -19.64 0.92
CA ALA A 17 11.99 -18.89 1.54
C ALA A 17 11.29 -18.16 0.39
N GLN A 18 10.15 -18.70 -0.03
CA GLN A 18 9.31 -18.07 -1.05
C GLN A 18 8.99 -16.69 -0.51
N SER A 19 9.50 -15.66 -1.19
CA SER A 19 9.25 -14.29 -0.75
C SER A 19 7.74 -14.07 -0.74
N PRO A 20 7.18 -13.35 0.25
CA PRO A 20 5.75 -13.00 0.25
C PRO A 20 5.32 -12.14 -0.94
N LEU A 21 6.27 -11.78 -1.81
CA LEU A 21 6.08 -11.03 -3.04
C LEU A 21 5.85 -11.95 -4.25
N ALA A 22 6.26 -13.22 -4.19
CA ALA A 22 6.18 -14.13 -5.34
C ALA A 22 4.75 -14.59 -5.69
N ASN A 23 3.83 -14.54 -4.72
CA ASN A 23 2.42 -14.92 -4.89
C ASN A 23 1.45 -13.73 -4.86
N ARG A 24 1.96 -12.49 -4.98
CA ARG A 24 1.07 -11.33 -5.09
C ARG A 24 0.44 -11.32 -6.49
N PRO A 25 -0.89 -11.14 -6.59
CA PRO A 25 -1.53 -10.95 -7.88
C PRO A 25 -0.81 -9.85 -8.65
N SER A 26 -0.66 -10.01 -9.96
CA SER A 26 -0.09 -8.95 -10.79
C SER A 26 -0.96 -7.69 -10.65
N TYR A 27 -0.36 -6.52 -10.88
CA TYR A 27 -1.09 -5.26 -10.86
C TYR A 27 -2.35 -5.29 -11.74
N SER A 28 -2.30 -5.99 -12.88
CA SER A 28 -3.46 -6.23 -13.74
C SER A 28 -4.55 -7.08 -13.07
N GLN A 29 -4.20 -8.11 -12.30
CA GLN A 29 -5.18 -8.93 -11.58
C GLN A 29 -5.88 -8.15 -10.45
N HIS A 30 -5.19 -7.18 -9.84
CA HIS A 30 -5.83 -6.25 -8.90
C HIS A 30 -6.77 -5.27 -9.61
N ILE A 31 -6.43 -4.81 -10.82
CA ILE A 31 -7.33 -4.00 -11.65
C ILE A 31 -8.58 -4.79 -12.03
N GLU A 32 -8.45 -6.02 -12.53
CA GLU A 32 -9.59 -6.89 -12.88
C GLU A 32 -10.51 -7.16 -11.69
N ALA A 33 -9.93 -7.46 -10.51
CA ALA A 33 -10.72 -7.64 -9.28
C ALA A 33 -11.43 -6.36 -8.83
N SER A 34 -10.82 -5.19 -9.07
CA SER A 34 -11.42 -3.87 -8.78
C SER A 34 -12.49 -3.50 -9.81
N LEU A 35 -12.31 -3.87 -11.08
CA LEU A 35 -13.30 -3.71 -12.16
C LEU A 35 -14.59 -4.48 -11.87
N HIS A 36 -14.51 -5.66 -11.24
CA HIS A 36 -15.70 -6.40 -10.79
C HIS A 36 -16.54 -5.67 -9.72
N ARG A 37 -15.99 -4.63 -9.06
CA ARG A 37 -16.69 -3.79 -8.09
C ARG A 37 -17.04 -2.40 -8.66
N ALA A 38 -16.55 -2.07 -9.85
CA ALA A 38 -16.92 -0.87 -10.58
C ALA A 38 -18.34 -1.07 -11.11
N THR A 39 -19.28 -0.35 -10.52
CA THR A 39 -20.66 -0.20 -10.99
C THR A 39 -20.66 0.05 -12.49
N PHE A 40 -21.25 -0.86 -13.27
CA PHE A 40 -21.60 -0.61 -14.67
C PHE A 40 -22.56 0.58 -14.70
N LEU A 41 -22.08 1.75 -15.10
CA LEU A 41 -22.94 2.84 -15.53
C LEU A 41 -23.49 2.46 -16.90
N PHE A 42 -24.75 2.02 -16.92
CA PHE A 42 -25.51 1.88 -18.16
C PHE A 42 -25.93 3.28 -18.61
N ASP A 43 -25.19 3.86 -19.56
CA ASP A 43 -25.71 4.96 -20.38
C ASP A 43 -26.53 4.40 -21.55
N CYS A 44 -27.69 5.01 -21.80
CA CYS A 44 -28.72 4.52 -22.73
C CYS A 44 -28.41 4.72 -24.22
N ASP A 45 -27.22 5.21 -24.59
CA ASP A 45 -26.84 5.43 -25.99
C ASP A 45 -25.65 4.53 -26.36
N ASN A 46 -25.94 3.55 -27.20
CA ASN A 46 -25.05 2.46 -27.64
C ASN A 46 -23.84 2.95 -28.45
N GLU A 47 -22.84 3.52 -27.78
CA GLU A 47 -21.45 3.62 -28.22
C GLU A 47 -20.58 3.04 -27.11
N LEU A 48 -19.74 2.03 -27.41
CA LEU A 48 -18.88 1.40 -26.41
C LEU A 48 -17.74 2.34 -26.01
N THR A 49 -18.04 3.37 -25.22
CA THR A 49 -17.04 4.20 -24.55
C THR A 49 -16.52 3.44 -23.35
N TYR A 50 -15.32 2.86 -23.50
CA TYR A 50 -14.57 2.31 -22.38
C TYR A 50 -14.03 3.48 -21.56
N ASP A 51 -14.74 3.85 -20.49
CA ASP A 51 -14.19 4.73 -19.48
C ASP A 51 -13.16 3.94 -18.66
N PRO A 52 -11.86 4.28 -18.76
CA PRO A 52 -10.84 3.56 -18.03
C PRO A 52 -11.09 3.73 -16.52
N PRO A 53 -10.86 2.68 -15.71
CA PRO A 53 -11.09 2.75 -14.28
C PRO A 53 -10.26 3.89 -13.66
N VAL A 54 -10.93 4.76 -12.90
CA VAL A 54 -10.28 5.87 -12.20
C VAL A 54 -9.86 5.41 -10.80
N MET A 55 -8.58 5.62 -10.45
CA MET A 55 -8.08 5.36 -9.11
C MET A 55 -8.15 6.62 -8.25
N ILE A 56 -8.86 6.54 -7.12
CA ILE A 56 -8.94 7.63 -6.14
C ILE A 56 -7.87 7.42 -5.08
N THR A 57 -7.05 8.45 -4.87
CA THR A 57 -6.07 8.52 -3.78
C THR A 57 -6.53 9.50 -2.72
N VAL A 58 -6.52 9.07 -1.45
CA VAL A 58 -6.81 9.95 -0.31
C VAL A 58 -5.51 10.32 0.39
N ALA A 59 -5.27 11.63 0.54
CA ALA A 59 -4.19 12.17 1.35
C ALA A 59 -4.77 12.76 2.65
N PRO A 60 -4.96 11.94 3.70
CA PRO A 60 -5.71 12.36 4.89
C PRO A 60 -4.96 13.40 5.73
N ASN A 61 -3.63 13.46 5.58
CA ASN A 61 -2.78 14.44 6.23
C ASN A 61 -1.67 14.92 5.28
N GLY A 62 -0.70 15.65 5.81
CA GLY A 62 0.51 16.03 5.09
C GLY A 62 1.62 16.40 6.07
N ALA A 63 2.72 17.00 5.61
CA ALA A 63 3.90 17.25 6.45
C ALA A 63 3.76 18.48 7.37
N ARG A 64 2.88 19.42 6.98
CA ARG A 64 2.98 20.82 7.42
C ARG A 64 1.85 21.26 8.36
N LYS A 65 0.59 21.04 7.98
CA LYS A 65 -0.57 21.46 8.79
C LYS A 65 -0.52 20.79 10.16
N LEU A 66 -0.88 21.51 11.21
CA LEU A 66 -0.98 21.00 12.57
C LEU A 66 -2.43 21.03 13.03
N ARG A 67 -2.73 20.45 14.20
CA ARG A 67 -4.08 20.50 14.77
C ARG A 67 -4.59 21.91 15.03
N LYS A 68 -3.70 22.87 15.26
CA LYS A 68 -4.06 24.29 15.37
C LYS A 68 -4.61 24.86 14.06
N ASP A 69 -4.17 24.32 12.92
CA ASP A 69 -4.61 24.77 11.59
C ASP A 69 -5.87 24.01 11.15
N GLN A 70 -5.95 22.72 11.51
CA GLN A 70 -7.09 21.84 11.24
C GLN A 70 -7.31 20.89 12.44
N PRO A 71 -8.31 21.13 13.31
CA PRO A 71 -8.50 20.32 14.53
C PRO A 71 -8.74 18.84 14.29
N ALA A 72 -9.38 18.50 13.17
CA ALA A 72 -9.69 17.14 12.76
C ALA A 72 -8.54 16.45 11.98
N LEU A 73 -7.32 16.99 12.01
CA LEU A 73 -6.17 16.39 11.32
C LEU A 73 -5.76 15.07 11.99
N PRO A 74 -5.82 13.92 11.29
CA PRO A 74 -5.37 12.65 11.84
C PRO A 74 -3.85 12.61 11.91
N ILE A 75 -3.31 12.33 13.09
CA ILE A 75 -1.87 12.30 13.33
C ILE A 75 -1.42 11.04 14.05
N SER A 76 -2.19 10.56 15.03
CA SER A 76 -1.81 9.32 15.72
C SER A 76 -1.98 8.12 14.78
N SER A 77 -1.23 7.05 15.03
CA SER A 77 -1.37 5.79 14.27
C SER A 77 -2.81 5.27 14.27
N PHE A 78 -3.48 5.32 15.42
CA PHE A 78 -4.87 4.91 15.55
C PHE A 78 -5.82 5.75 14.69
N GLU A 79 -5.65 7.07 14.68
CA GLU A 79 -6.44 7.97 13.84
C GLU A 79 -6.18 7.73 12.35
N LEU A 80 -4.92 7.48 11.98
CA LEU A 80 -4.54 7.16 10.61
C LEU A 80 -5.17 5.84 10.16
N GLY A 81 -5.09 4.78 10.98
CA GLY A 81 -5.74 3.50 10.69
C GLY A 81 -7.26 3.63 10.57
N THR A 82 -7.89 4.40 11.44
CA THR A 82 -9.34 4.67 11.37
C THR A 82 -9.71 5.43 10.10
N THR A 83 -8.93 6.46 9.74
CA THR A 83 -9.14 7.25 8.52
C THR A 83 -8.90 6.41 7.27
N ALA A 84 -7.92 5.52 7.31
CA ALA A 84 -7.59 4.60 6.24
C ALA A 84 -8.75 3.64 5.95
N ALA A 85 -9.28 2.99 6.99
CA ALA A 85 -10.41 2.08 6.88
C ALA A 85 -11.64 2.79 6.31
N SER A 86 -12.00 3.95 6.87
CA SER A 86 -13.16 4.71 6.40
C SER A 86 -12.99 5.29 4.98
N SER A 87 -11.75 5.60 4.56
CA SER A 87 -11.46 5.99 3.17
C SER A 87 -11.59 4.81 2.21
N PHE A 88 -11.12 3.63 2.61
CA PHE A 88 -11.25 2.41 1.83
C PHE A 88 -12.72 2.00 1.65
N ASP A 89 -13.52 2.10 2.71
CA ASP A 89 -14.95 1.75 2.69
C ASP A 89 -15.75 2.56 1.65
N VAL A 90 -15.33 3.81 1.38
CA VAL A 90 -15.97 4.69 0.39
C VAL A 90 -15.32 4.65 -1.01
N GLY A 91 -14.35 3.75 -1.23
CA GLY A 91 -13.78 3.50 -2.55
C GLY A 91 -12.41 4.12 -2.83
N ALA A 92 -11.67 4.58 -1.81
CA ALA A 92 -10.27 4.95 -2.00
C ALA A 92 -9.44 3.71 -2.39
N GLY A 93 -8.74 3.79 -3.52
CA GLY A 93 -7.83 2.74 -3.99
C GLY A 93 -6.41 2.86 -3.43
N MET A 94 -6.04 4.04 -2.93
CA MET A 94 -4.73 4.31 -2.35
C MET A 94 -4.80 5.36 -1.23
N LEU A 95 -3.92 5.25 -0.24
CA LEU A 95 -3.69 6.26 0.78
C LEU A 95 -2.29 6.86 0.65
N HIS A 96 -2.22 8.18 0.55
CA HIS A 96 -0.98 8.95 0.66
C HIS A 96 -0.90 9.61 2.03
N LEU A 97 -0.28 8.94 2.99
CA LEU A 97 -0.16 9.43 4.36
C LEU A 97 1.28 9.76 4.74
N GLN A 98 1.43 10.61 5.75
CA GLN A 98 2.70 10.92 6.36
C GLN A 98 2.65 10.59 7.85
N ALA A 99 3.55 9.70 8.27
CA ALA A 99 3.76 9.42 9.67
C ALA A 99 4.52 10.61 10.32
N ARG A 100 4.26 10.83 11.61
CA ARG A 100 4.88 11.90 12.38
C ARG A 100 5.48 11.37 13.66
N ASP A 101 6.55 12.00 14.09
CA ASP A 101 7.16 11.70 15.38
C ASP A 101 6.32 12.27 16.55
N LYS A 102 6.75 11.98 17.78
CA LYS A 102 6.14 12.51 19.01
C LYS A 102 6.11 14.05 19.08
N ASN A 103 6.99 14.72 18.36
CA ASN A 103 7.08 16.18 18.29
C ASN A 103 6.26 16.75 17.12
N GLN A 104 5.43 15.94 16.48
CA GLN A 104 4.58 16.32 15.35
C GLN A 104 5.38 16.72 14.10
N LYS A 105 6.67 16.37 14.05
CA LYS A 105 7.53 16.58 12.88
C LYS A 105 7.36 15.44 11.91
N HIS A 106 7.47 15.78 10.63
CA HIS A 106 7.57 14.79 9.57
C HIS A 106 8.82 13.94 9.79
N GLY A 107 8.64 12.62 9.77
CA GLY A 107 9.72 11.64 9.83
C GLY A 107 9.56 10.63 8.71
N LEU A 108 10.70 10.12 8.22
CA LEU A 108 10.77 8.99 7.28
C LEU A 108 11.23 7.71 7.99
N ASP A 109 11.08 7.67 9.31
CA ASP A 109 11.42 6.52 10.14
C ASP A 109 10.46 5.36 9.82
N PRO A 110 10.95 4.22 9.33
CA PRO A 110 10.13 3.06 9.00
C PRO A 110 9.26 2.57 10.15
N ASP A 111 9.73 2.71 11.39
CA ASP A 111 9.00 2.25 12.58
C ASP A 111 7.73 3.08 12.79
N LEU A 112 7.75 4.38 12.47
CA LEU A 112 6.57 5.24 12.52
C LEU A 112 5.51 4.83 11.49
N TYR A 113 5.95 4.34 10.33
CA TYR A 113 5.04 3.82 9.30
C TYR A 113 4.49 2.45 9.68
N CYS A 114 5.32 1.55 10.20
CA CYS A 114 4.91 0.23 10.70
C CYS A 114 3.84 0.34 11.79
N LEU A 115 3.92 1.35 12.66
CA LEU A 115 2.90 1.60 13.67
C LEU A 115 1.60 2.16 13.09
N ALA A 116 1.64 2.83 11.93
CA ALA A 116 0.51 3.54 11.32
C ALA A 116 -0.28 2.72 10.30
N THR A 117 0.22 1.55 9.88
CA THR A 117 -0.38 0.65 8.88
C THR A 117 -0.53 -0.76 9.44
#